data_AF-A0A6V7YCE2-F1
#
_entry.id   AF-A0A6V7YCE2-F1
#
_cell.length_a   1.000
_cell.length_b   1.000
_cell.length_c   1.000
_cell.angle_alpha   90.00
_cell.angle_beta   90.00
_cell.angle_gamma   90.00
#
_symmetry.space_group_name_H-M   'P 1'
#
loop_
_entity.id
_entity.type
_entity.pdbx_description
1 polymer ?
#
loop_
_entity_poly.entity_id
_entity_poly.type
_entity_poly.pdbx_seq_one_letter_code
_entity_poly.pdbx_strand_id
1 'polypeptide(L)'
;MSLFFDELPDIGPLFPRDAFHGGRTAPLSLKCNLEGDVENEYEISCYDVVSLYPAVNFYAFYPIGHPEVWDLNLDINWTKPEDLRPYRGIFKLFIIPPDDLYLPVIPERIHGKLIFHLCHQCAIEIESGVAKRKQNSYSYERKWCQHNDKQRGFVSTTCSVELELALSRGYRATKVYSIYHWEEWSDKLLRPYVKDMMRLKIEVLFLVLLFIIV
;
A
#
# COMPACT_ATOMS: atom_id res chain seq x y z
N MET A 1 2.11 -24.98 -23.39
CA MET A 1 3.42 -24.58 -22.82
C MET A 1 3.19 -23.99 -21.43
N SER A 2 2.82 -24.85 -20.48
CA SER A 2 2.89 -24.54 -19.04
C SER A 2 4.36 -24.66 -18.66
N LEU A 3 5.13 -23.61 -18.98
CA LEU A 3 6.55 -23.57 -18.68
C LEU A 3 6.71 -23.23 -17.19
N PHE A 4 7.39 -24.11 -16.48
CA PHE A 4 8.31 -23.94 -15.35
C PHE A 4 8.68 -22.50 -14.90
N PHE A 5 7.70 -21.63 -14.64
CA PHE A 5 7.90 -20.26 -14.13
C PHE A 5 7.47 -20.11 -12.66
N ASP A 6 6.90 -21.14 -12.05
CA ASP A 6 6.32 -21.07 -10.71
C ASP A 6 7.34 -20.93 -9.56
N GLU A 7 8.65 -21.00 -9.86
CA GLU A 7 9.73 -20.88 -8.85
C GLU A 7 10.56 -19.59 -8.94
N LEU A 8 10.38 -18.79 -10.00
CA LEU A 8 11.11 -17.53 -10.14
C LEU A 8 10.17 -16.36 -9.79
N PRO A 9 10.55 -15.49 -8.83
CA PRO A 9 9.83 -14.24 -8.62
C PRO A 9 9.79 -13.49 -9.95
N ASP A 10 8.62 -13.02 -10.41
CA ASP A 10 8.46 -12.42 -11.74
C ASP A 10 9.55 -11.37 -12.05
N ILE A 11 10.56 -11.77 -12.85
CA ILE A 11 11.69 -10.93 -13.31
C ILE A 11 11.34 -10.23 -14.63
N GLY A 12 10.08 -10.28 -15.07
CA GLY A 12 9.64 -9.59 -16.28
C GLY A 12 9.90 -8.06 -16.21
N PRO A 13 9.73 -7.35 -17.33
CA PRO A 13 9.85 -5.90 -17.33
C PRO A 13 8.85 -5.26 -16.35
N LEU A 14 9.15 -4.06 -15.89
CA LEU A 14 8.23 -3.27 -15.07
C LEU A 14 7.01 -2.88 -15.89
N PHE A 15 5.84 -3.26 -15.40
CA PHE A 15 4.57 -2.87 -15.97
C PHE A 15 3.84 -1.90 -15.02
N PRO A 16 3.64 -0.61 -15.39
CA PRO A 16 3.08 0.40 -14.47
C PRO A 16 1.72 0.04 -13.88
N ARG A 17 0.93 -0.79 -14.58
CA ARG A 17 -0.38 -1.24 -14.09
C ARG A 17 -0.26 -2.13 -12.85
N ASP A 18 0.88 -2.76 -12.62
CA ASP A 18 1.09 -3.61 -11.45
C ASP A 18 1.20 -2.79 -10.16
N ALA A 19 1.64 -1.53 -10.24
CA ALA A 19 1.57 -0.57 -9.13
C ALA A 19 0.17 0.03 -8.94
N PHE A 20 -0.77 -0.20 -9.88
CA PHE A 20 -2.09 0.41 -9.84
C PHE A 20 -3.07 -0.43 -9.01
N HIS A 21 -3.29 0.02 -7.78
CA HIS A 21 -4.18 -0.60 -6.82
C HIS A 21 -5.42 0.27 -6.54
N GLY A 22 -6.51 -0.38 -6.13
CA GLY A 22 -7.69 0.31 -5.64
C GLY A 22 -7.54 0.75 -4.17
N GLY A 23 -8.65 1.14 -3.56
CA GLY A 23 -8.67 1.46 -2.13
C GLY A 23 -8.31 0.26 -1.24
N ARG A 24 -7.73 0.53 -0.07
CA ARG A 24 -7.47 -0.48 0.94
C ARG A 24 -8.76 -0.81 1.69
N THR A 25 -9.19 -2.07 1.59
CA THR A 25 -10.27 -2.63 2.42
C THR A 25 -9.71 -3.76 3.26
N ALA A 26 -9.61 -3.57 4.57
CA ALA A 26 -9.01 -4.53 5.48
C ALA A 26 -9.79 -4.60 6.81
N PRO A 27 -10.66 -5.60 7.02
CA PRO A 27 -11.28 -5.80 8.32
C PRO A 27 -10.23 -6.29 9.33
N LEU A 28 -10.04 -5.54 10.42
CA LEU A 28 -9.10 -5.89 11.49
C LEU A 28 -9.73 -6.87 12.51
N SER A 29 -11.03 -6.74 12.74
CA SER A 29 -11.82 -7.70 13.51
C SER A 29 -13.14 -7.98 12.80
N LEU A 30 -13.51 -9.26 12.72
CA LEU A 30 -14.78 -9.70 12.13
C LEU A 30 -15.92 -9.74 13.14
N LYS A 31 -15.61 -9.79 14.44
CA LYS A 31 -16.60 -9.79 15.52
C LYS A 31 -16.11 -9.02 16.74
N CYS A 32 -17.00 -8.25 17.35
CA CYS A 32 -16.84 -7.78 18.72
C CYS A 32 -17.56 -8.78 19.62
N ASN A 33 -16.86 -9.44 20.54
CA ASN A 33 -17.50 -10.35 21.49
C ASN A 33 -17.90 -9.58 22.74
N LEU A 34 -19.20 -9.51 23.01
CA LEU A 34 -19.79 -8.85 24.18
C LEU A 34 -20.29 -9.86 25.22
N GLU A 35 -20.12 -11.16 24.98
CA GLU A 35 -20.56 -12.21 25.90
C GLU A 35 -19.81 -12.11 27.23
N GLY A 36 -20.56 -11.93 28.32
CA GLY A 36 -20.03 -11.82 29.69
C GLY A 36 -19.70 -10.41 30.15
N ASP A 37 -19.87 -9.40 29.29
CA ASP A 37 -19.58 -8.00 29.60
C ASP A 37 -20.83 -7.14 29.48
N VAL A 38 -21.78 -7.38 30.39
CA VAL A 38 -23.14 -6.78 30.37
C VAL A 38 -23.15 -5.39 31.00
N GLU A 39 -22.09 -5.01 31.73
CA GLU A 39 -22.01 -3.76 32.49
C GLU A 39 -21.31 -2.63 31.71
N ASN A 40 -20.54 -2.95 30.68
CA ASN A 40 -19.81 -1.95 29.89
C ASN A 40 -20.60 -1.51 28.65
N GLU A 41 -20.77 -0.20 28.48
CA GLU A 41 -21.25 0.38 27.23
C GLU A 41 -20.09 0.50 26.23
N TYR A 42 -20.33 0.07 25.00
CA TYR A 42 -19.37 0.14 23.90
C TYR A 42 -19.84 1.14 22.85
N GLU A 43 -18.99 2.11 22.51
CA GLU A 43 -19.24 3.05 21.42
C GLU A 43 -18.39 2.67 20.18
N ILE A 44 -19.03 2.64 19.00
CA ILE A 44 -18.35 2.47 17.72
C ILE A 44 -18.36 3.81 16.99
N SER A 45 -17.18 4.43 16.85
CA SER A 45 -17.01 5.64 16.06
C SER A 45 -16.61 5.31 14.63
N CYS A 46 -17.27 5.95 13.66
CA CYS A 46 -16.92 5.85 12.25
C CYS A 46 -16.26 7.16 11.80
N TYR A 47 -15.04 7.06 11.27
CA TYR A 47 -14.30 8.20 10.72
C TYR A 47 -14.22 8.05 9.20
N ASP A 48 -14.60 9.09 8.47
CA ASP A 48 -14.50 9.14 7.02
C ASP A 48 -13.76 10.41 6.56
N VAL A 49 -12.95 10.25 5.52
CA VAL A 49 -12.23 11.37 4.92
C VAL A 49 -13.07 11.97 3.80
N VAL A 50 -13.58 13.18 4.05
CA VAL A 50 -14.36 13.92 3.06
C VAL A 50 -13.52 14.17 1.81
N SER A 51 -13.92 13.56 0.68
CA SER A 51 -13.24 13.71 -0.61
C SER A 51 -11.76 13.27 -0.58
N LEU A 52 -11.46 12.06 -0.09
CA LEU A 52 -10.09 11.51 -0.03
C LEU A 52 -9.29 11.69 -1.33
N TYR A 53 -9.77 11.18 -2.47
CA TYR A 53 -9.03 11.29 -3.74
C TYR A 53 -8.86 12.74 -4.23
N PRO A 54 -9.91 13.61 -4.22
CA PRO A 54 -9.70 15.03 -4.51
C PRO A 54 -8.66 15.69 -3.60
N ALA A 55 -8.64 15.38 -2.30
CA ALA A 55 -7.63 15.93 -1.39
C ALA A 55 -6.22 15.50 -1.81
N VAL A 56 -6.01 14.23 -2.14
CA VAL A 56 -4.73 13.73 -2.69
C VAL A 56 -4.39 14.47 -4.00
N ASN A 57 -5.33 14.56 -4.94
CA ASN A 57 -5.13 15.29 -6.21
C ASN A 57 -4.80 16.77 -6.02
N PHE A 58 -5.23 17.38 -4.92
CA PHE A 58 -4.93 18.77 -4.61
C PHE A 58 -3.54 18.96 -3.99
N TYR A 59 -3.11 18.07 -3.10
CA TYR A 59 -1.87 18.25 -2.33
C TYR A 59 -0.68 17.45 -2.84
N ALA A 60 -0.91 16.32 -3.52
CA ALA A 60 0.16 15.44 -3.97
C ALA A 60 0.92 15.99 -5.17
N PHE A 61 2.16 15.53 -5.30
CA PHE A 61 2.99 15.77 -6.48
C PHE A 61 2.73 14.67 -7.52
N TYR A 62 2.58 15.08 -8.78
CA TYR A 62 2.42 14.18 -9.93
C TYR A 62 3.62 14.29 -10.86
N PRO A 63 4.04 13.17 -11.48
CA PRO A 63 5.10 13.20 -12.50
C PRO A 63 4.63 13.92 -13.76
N ILE A 64 5.54 14.63 -14.43
CA ILE A 64 5.28 15.32 -15.70
C ILE A 64 6.12 14.68 -16.81
N GLY A 65 5.50 14.48 -17.98
CA GLY A 65 6.19 13.99 -19.17
C GLY A 65 6.41 12.48 -19.17
N HIS A 66 7.40 12.05 -19.94
CA HIS A 66 7.75 10.64 -20.11
C HIS A 66 8.79 10.20 -19.09
N PRO A 67 8.68 8.98 -18.53
CA PRO A 67 9.71 8.46 -17.65
C PRO A 67 10.98 8.12 -18.42
N GLU A 68 12.11 8.25 -17.74
CA GLU A 68 13.32 7.55 -18.08
C GLU A 68 13.24 6.11 -17.55
N VAL A 69 13.63 5.14 -18.38
CA VAL A 69 13.62 3.72 -18.01
C VAL A 69 15.04 3.29 -17.67
N TRP A 70 15.21 2.81 -16.43
CA TRP A 70 16.48 2.40 -15.88
C TRP A 70 16.43 0.90 -15.57
N ASP A 71 17.04 0.07 -16.42
CA ASP A 71 17.16 -1.38 -16.23
C ASP A 71 18.44 -1.70 -15.45
N LEU A 72 18.35 -1.64 -14.12
CA LEU A 72 19.52 -1.69 -13.23
C LEU A 72 19.96 -3.13 -12.92
N ASN A 73 19.02 -4.01 -12.54
CA ASN A 73 19.30 -5.35 -12.04
C ASN A 73 20.40 -5.41 -10.97
N LEU A 74 20.34 -4.50 -9.99
CA LEU A 74 21.35 -4.33 -8.95
C LEU A 74 20.89 -4.94 -7.62
N ASP A 75 21.83 -5.60 -6.93
CA ASP A 75 21.66 -5.95 -5.52
C ASP A 75 21.89 -4.69 -4.67
N ILE A 76 20.95 -4.42 -3.77
CA ILE A 76 20.89 -3.19 -2.96
C ILE A 76 20.62 -3.56 -1.49
N ASN A 77 20.72 -2.59 -0.59
CA ASN A 77 20.29 -2.74 0.80
C ASN A 77 19.60 -1.46 1.26
N TRP A 78 18.48 -1.12 0.63
CA TRP A 78 17.71 0.06 0.99
C TRP A 78 16.84 -0.26 2.19
N THR A 79 16.98 0.55 3.24
CA THR A 79 16.32 0.36 4.53
C THR A 79 15.64 1.64 5.01
N LYS A 80 15.96 2.78 4.40
CA LYS A 80 15.41 4.09 4.75
C LYS A 80 14.93 4.85 3.51
N PRO A 81 13.95 5.77 3.64
CA PRO A 81 13.46 6.56 2.52
C PRO A 81 14.54 7.33 1.76
N GLU A 82 15.63 7.74 2.43
CA GLU A 82 16.73 8.48 1.80
C GLU A 82 17.50 7.64 0.77
N ASP A 83 17.47 6.32 0.91
CA ASP A 83 18.17 5.39 0.03
C ASP A 83 17.56 5.35 -1.39
N LEU A 84 16.32 5.85 -1.56
CA LEU A 84 15.70 5.95 -2.88
C LEU A 84 16.36 7.03 -3.74
N ARG A 85 17.03 8.02 -3.15
CA ARG A 85 17.58 9.15 -3.93
C ARG A 85 18.73 8.68 -4.82
N PRO A 86 18.83 9.19 -6.07
CA PRO A 86 18.03 10.25 -6.69
C PRO A 86 16.72 9.77 -7.35
N TYR A 87 16.39 8.48 -7.27
CA TYR A 87 15.27 7.89 -7.97
C TYR A 87 13.91 8.33 -7.40
N ARG A 88 12.99 8.66 -8.31
CA ARG A 88 11.60 8.98 -7.98
C ARG A 88 10.66 8.57 -9.12
N GLY A 89 9.65 7.76 -8.82
CA GLY A 89 8.73 7.21 -9.81
C GLY A 89 8.19 5.84 -9.43
N ILE A 90 8.22 4.89 -10.36
CA ILE A 90 7.74 3.52 -10.16
C ILE A 90 8.94 2.57 -10.15
N PHE A 91 8.95 1.63 -9.23
CA PHE A 91 10.06 0.71 -9.01
C PHE A 91 9.58 -0.72 -9.13
N LYS A 92 10.38 -1.60 -9.71
CA LYS A 92 10.24 -3.06 -9.60
C LYS A 92 11.42 -3.59 -8.80
N LEU A 93 11.13 -4.13 -7.62
CA LEU A 93 12.17 -4.55 -6.67
C LEU A 93 11.75 -5.77 -5.84
N PHE A 94 12.73 -6.47 -5.27
CA PHE A 94 12.51 -7.48 -4.25
C PHE A 94 12.51 -6.82 -2.86
N ILE A 95 11.39 -6.92 -2.16
CA ILE A 95 11.18 -6.36 -0.82
C ILE A 95 10.98 -7.45 0.22
N ILE A 96 11.47 -7.19 1.42
CA ILE A 96 11.29 -8.04 2.60
C ILE A 96 10.55 -7.20 3.65
N PRO A 97 9.32 -7.57 4.02
CA PRO A 97 8.59 -6.92 5.11
C PRO A 97 9.26 -7.13 6.48
N PRO A 98 8.99 -6.27 7.48
CA PRO A 98 9.35 -6.52 8.87
C PRO A 98 8.56 -7.71 9.46
N ASP A 99 9.06 -8.29 10.57
CA ASP A 99 8.44 -9.47 11.20
C ASP A 99 7.08 -9.19 11.85
N ASP A 100 6.90 -8.02 12.45
CA ASP A 100 5.65 -7.62 13.11
C ASP A 100 5.33 -6.15 12.79
N LEU A 101 4.34 -5.95 11.91
CA LEU A 101 3.79 -4.66 11.57
C LEU A 101 2.28 -4.75 11.53
N TYR A 102 1.63 -3.89 12.33
CA TYR A 102 0.18 -3.91 12.50
C TYR A 102 -0.59 -3.66 11.19
N LEU A 103 -0.10 -2.73 10.37
CA LEU A 103 -0.66 -2.41 9.06
C LEU A 103 0.43 -2.59 7.99
N PRO A 104 0.49 -3.75 7.30
CA PRO A 104 1.41 -3.96 6.19
C PRO A 104 1.16 -2.92 5.10
N VAL A 105 2.21 -2.45 4.43
CA VAL A 105 2.14 -1.28 3.52
C VAL A 105 2.02 -1.72 2.07
N ILE A 106 2.90 -2.59 1.61
CA ILE A 106 2.94 -3.01 0.20
C ILE A 106 2.07 -4.26 0.02
N PRO A 107 1.09 -4.23 -0.90
CA PRO A 107 0.27 -5.39 -1.17
C PRO A 107 0.88 -6.30 -2.26
N GLU A 108 0.33 -7.50 -2.35
CA GLU A 108 0.59 -8.44 -3.45
C GLU A 108 -0.72 -9.07 -3.92
N ARG A 109 -0.81 -9.38 -5.22
CA ARG A 109 -1.95 -10.12 -5.77
C ARG A 109 -1.72 -11.62 -5.64
N ILE A 110 -2.38 -12.23 -4.65
CA ILE A 110 -2.30 -13.66 -4.38
C ILE A 110 -3.68 -14.28 -4.60
N HIS A 111 -3.77 -15.33 -5.41
CA HIS A 111 -5.03 -15.99 -5.79
C HIS A 111 -6.14 -15.02 -6.26
N GLY A 112 -5.76 -14.00 -7.04
CA GLY A 112 -6.68 -13.00 -7.60
C GLY A 112 -7.16 -11.93 -6.60
N LYS A 113 -6.69 -11.95 -5.35
CA LYS A 113 -7.04 -10.97 -4.32
C LYS A 113 -5.85 -10.10 -3.97
N LEU A 114 -6.11 -8.83 -3.65
CA LEU A 114 -5.10 -7.92 -3.15
C LEU A 114 -4.90 -8.16 -1.64
N ILE A 115 -3.74 -8.69 -1.25
CA ILE A 115 -3.44 -9.08 0.13
C ILE A 115 -2.29 -8.23 0.66
N PHE A 116 -2.46 -7.68 1.85
CA PHE A 116 -1.43 -6.98 2.60
C PHE A 116 -0.85 -7.96 3.63
N HIS A 117 0.34 -8.48 3.38
CA HIS A 117 0.98 -9.52 4.20
C HIS A 117 2.40 -9.13 4.63
N LEU A 118 2.97 -9.88 5.57
CA LEU A 118 4.36 -9.72 6.03
C LEU A 118 5.26 -10.91 5.66
N CYS A 119 4.68 -11.90 5.00
CA CYS A 119 5.37 -13.09 4.53
C CYS A 119 4.60 -13.66 3.35
N HIS A 120 5.22 -13.58 2.17
CA HIS A 120 4.71 -14.13 0.92
C HIS A 120 4.33 -15.60 1.05
N GLN A 121 5.26 -16.42 1.53
CA GLN A 121 5.04 -17.86 1.68
C GLN A 121 3.87 -18.18 2.63
N CYS A 122 3.72 -17.46 3.75
CA CYS A 122 2.57 -17.63 4.63
C CYS A 122 1.27 -17.23 3.92
N ALA A 123 1.26 -16.16 3.13
CA ALA A 123 0.07 -15.70 2.43
C ALA A 123 -0.39 -16.66 1.32
N ILE A 124 0.54 -17.42 0.72
CA ILE A 124 0.22 -18.48 -0.25
C ILE A 124 -0.25 -19.76 0.46
N GLU A 125 0.41 -20.16 1.55
CA GLU A 125 0.08 -21.40 2.27
C GLU A 125 -1.28 -21.36 2.98
N ILE A 126 -1.76 -20.16 3.33
CA ILE A 126 -3.00 -19.99 4.10
C ILE A 126 -4.19 -19.87 3.14
N GLU A 127 -5.28 -20.58 3.46
CA GLU A 127 -6.53 -20.40 2.74
C GLU A 127 -7.04 -18.95 2.83
N SER A 128 -7.57 -18.47 1.70
CA SER A 128 -8.18 -17.14 1.61
C SER A 128 -9.16 -16.86 2.75
N GLY A 129 -8.91 -15.78 3.51
CA GLY A 129 -9.80 -15.33 4.59
C GLY A 129 -9.45 -15.86 5.98
N VAL A 130 -8.41 -16.69 6.09
CA VAL A 130 -7.90 -17.15 7.39
C VAL A 130 -6.72 -16.28 7.82
N ALA A 131 -6.78 -15.73 9.02
CA ALA A 131 -5.64 -15.03 9.64
C ALA A 131 -4.94 -15.96 10.64
N LYS A 132 -3.62 -16.16 10.50
CA LYS A 132 -2.82 -16.87 11.52
C LYS A 132 -2.76 -16.09 12.85
N ARG A 133 -2.88 -14.76 12.79
CA ARG A 133 -2.92 -13.90 13.97
C ARG A 133 -4.31 -13.96 14.61
N LYS A 134 -4.45 -14.71 15.70
CA LYS A 134 -5.71 -14.87 16.46
C LYS A 134 -5.92 -13.81 17.55
N GLN A 135 -4.89 -13.03 17.89
CA GLN A 135 -4.95 -12.02 18.95
C GLN A 135 -4.59 -10.64 18.41
N ASN A 136 -5.35 -9.63 18.85
CA ASN A 136 -5.14 -8.22 18.52
C ASN A 136 -4.04 -7.57 19.39
N SER A 137 -3.06 -8.37 19.85
CA SER A 137 -1.98 -7.93 20.71
C SER A 137 -0.63 -7.99 19.98
N TYR A 138 0.14 -6.92 20.11
CA TYR A 138 1.54 -6.84 19.69
C TYR A 138 2.38 -7.67 20.64
N SER A 139 3.22 -8.59 20.14
CA SER A 139 4.21 -9.26 21.00
C SER A 139 5.54 -9.32 20.28
N TYR A 140 6.47 -8.49 20.73
CA TYR A 140 7.85 -8.44 20.26
C TYR A 140 8.57 -9.80 20.39
N GLU A 141 8.09 -10.67 21.28
CA GLU A 141 8.74 -11.93 21.65
C GLU A 141 8.37 -13.13 20.78
N ARG A 142 7.34 -13.05 19.93
CA ARG A 142 6.88 -14.20 19.12
C ARG A 142 7.16 -14.01 17.63
N LYS A 143 8.08 -14.83 17.11
CA LYS A 143 8.25 -15.00 15.67
C LYS A 143 7.06 -15.80 15.12
N TRP A 144 6.06 -15.12 14.55
CA TRP A 144 4.83 -15.74 14.01
C TRP A 144 5.08 -16.60 12.77
N CYS A 145 6.22 -16.42 12.12
CA CYS A 145 6.62 -17.05 10.87
C CYS A 145 8.02 -17.66 11.02
N GLN A 146 8.18 -18.91 10.58
CA GLN A 146 9.46 -19.63 10.59
C GLN A 146 10.19 -19.53 9.24
N HIS A 147 9.60 -18.88 8.24
CA HIS A 147 10.19 -18.72 6.92
C HIS A 147 11.39 -17.76 6.95
N ASN A 148 12.33 -18.00 6.05
CA ASN A 148 13.50 -17.14 5.89
C ASN A 148 13.17 -15.86 5.10
N ASP A 149 14.09 -14.91 5.08
CA ASP A 149 13.92 -13.62 4.39
C ASP A 149 13.60 -13.75 2.89
N LYS A 150 14.15 -14.76 2.21
CA LYS A 150 13.87 -15.00 0.78
C LYS A 150 12.45 -15.53 0.54
N GLN A 151 11.93 -16.36 1.45
CA GLN A 151 10.56 -16.88 1.40
C GLN A 151 9.53 -15.84 1.86
N ARG A 152 9.94 -14.93 2.74
CA ARG A 152 9.09 -13.84 3.23
C ARG A 152 8.97 -12.70 2.24
N GLY A 153 10.07 -12.37 1.59
CA GLY A 153 10.12 -11.33 0.57
C GLY A 153 9.46 -11.77 -0.73
N PHE A 154 9.17 -10.77 -1.56
CA PHE A 154 8.52 -10.94 -2.86
C PHE A 154 8.91 -9.81 -3.79
N VAL A 155 8.68 -10.01 -5.09
CA VAL A 155 8.87 -8.95 -6.08
C VAL A 155 7.61 -8.09 -6.11
N SER A 156 7.80 -6.79 -5.99
CA SER A 156 6.72 -5.81 -6.03
C SER A 156 7.04 -4.69 -7.01
N THR A 157 6.01 -4.25 -7.72
CA THR A 157 6.00 -3.03 -8.51
C THR A 157 5.25 -1.97 -7.72
N THR A 158 5.91 -0.90 -7.28
CA THR A 158 5.32 0.11 -6.36
C THR A 158 5.81 1.53 -6.66
N CYS A 159 5.03 2.53 -6.27
CA CYS A 159 5.39 3.94 -6.41
C CYS A 159 6.34 4.41 -5.30
N SER A 160 7.13 5.46 -5.55
CA SER A 160 8.08 6.02 -4.59
C SER A 160 7.42 6.34 -3.24
N VAL A 161 6.22 6.92 -3.24
CA VAL A 161 5.50 7.33 -2.03
C VAL A 161 5.17 6.13 -1.13
N GLU A 162 4.76 5.02 -1.71
CA GLU A 162 4.44 3.78 -0.98
C GLU A 162 5.72 3.11 -0.48
N LEU A 163 6.78 3.12 -1.30
CA LEU A 163 8.08 2.55 -0.96
C LEU A 163 8.75 3.33 0.17
N GLU A 164 8.73 4.66 0.14
CA GLU A 164 9.20 5.53 1.23
C GLU A 164 8.47 5.19 2.54
N LEU A 165 7.14 5.08 2.49
CA LEU A 165 6.36 4.67 3.65
C LEU A 165 6.77 3.27 4.12
N ALA A 166 6.92 2.30 3.22
CA ALA A 166 7.32 0.94 3.56
C ALA A 166 8.69 0.90 4.26
N LEU A 167 9.70 1.57 3.70
CA LEU A 167 11.03 1.63 4.31
C LEU A 167 10.99 2.31 5.69
N SER A 168 10.21 3.38 5.86
CA SER A 168 10.01 4.03 7.17
C SER A 168 9.36 3.10 8.21
N ARG A 169 8.63 2.07 7.76
CA ARG A 169 8.00 1.04 8.60
C ARG A 169 8.83 -0.23 8.74
N GLY A 170 10.10 -0.21 8.31
CA GLY A 170 11.05 -1.32 8.50
C GLY A 170 11.07 -2.37 7.40
N TYR A 171 10.48 -2.08 6.22
CA TYR A 171 10.73 -2.90 5.03
C TYR A 171 12.18 -2.73 4.59
N ARG A 172 12.72 -3.75 3.93
CA ARG A 172 14.05 -3.71 3.31
C ARG A 172 13.95 -4.11 1.85
N ALA A 173 14.59 -3.37 0.96
CA ALA A 173 14.73 -3.77 -0.44
C ALA A 173 16.14 -4.33 -0.67
N THR A 174 16.22 -5.54 -1.23
CA THR A 174 17.51 -6.22 -1.43
C THR A 174 17.94 -6.30 -2.89
N LYS A 175 17.02 -6.08 -3.83
CA LYS A 175 17.32 -6.08 -5.26
C LYS A 175 16.39 -5.14 -5.98
N VAL A 176 16.93 -4.30 -6.87
CA VAL A 176 16.16 -3.47 -7.80
C VAL A 176 16.34 -4.01 -9.20
N TYR A 177 15.23 -4.29 -9.89
CA TYR A 177 15.24 -4.81 -11.25
C TYR A 177 15.22 -3.66 -12.24
N SER A 178 14.22 -2.79 -12.13
CA SER A 178 14.11 -1.60 -12.97
C SER A 178 13.35 -0.47 -12.28
N ILE A 179 13.53 0.74 -12.81
CA ILE A 179 12.92 1.96 -12.31
C ILE A 179 12.40 2.77 -13.50
N TYR A 180 11.17 3.25 -13.40
CA TYR A 180 10.65 4.31 -14.25
C TYR A 180 10.76 5.60 -13.47
N HIS A 181 11.70 6.44 -13.85
CA HIS A 181 12.03 7.68 -13.15
C HIS A 181 11.46 8.89 -13.89
N TRP A 182 10.90 9.84 -13.15
CA TRP A 182 10.56 11.16 -13.67
C TRP A 182 11.39 12.23 -12.97
N GLU A 183 12.07 13.04 -13.76
CA GLU A 183 12.83 14.21 -13.28
C GLU A 183 11.88 15.30 -12.77
N GLU A 184 10.84 15.60 -13.55
CA GLU A 184 9.92 16.70 -13.27
C GLU A 184 8.64 16.24 -12.55
N TRP A 185 8.30 16.96 -11.47
CA TRP A 185 7.10 16.74 -10.68
C TRP A 185 6.39 18.07 -10.37
N SER A 186 5.06 18.04 -10.34
CA SER A 186 4.26 19.22 -10.01
C SER A 186 3.12 18.88 -9.05
N ASP A 187 2.95 19.72 -8.05
CA ASP A 187 1.83 19.72 -7.13
C ASP A 187 0.67 20.61 -7.61
N LYS A 188 0.80 21.25 -8.78
CA LYS A 188 -0.19 22.20 -9.31
C LYS A 188 -1.05 21.62 -10.43
N LEU A 189 -0.69 20.46 -10.98
CA LEU A 189 -1.30 19.90 -12.18
C LEU A 189 -2.83 19.79 -12.08
N LEU A 190 -3.34 19.25 -10.97
CA LEU A 190 -4.78 19.02 -10.75
C LEU A 190 -5.43 20.06 -9.83
N ARG A 191 -4.64 20.95 -9.21
CA ARG A 191 -5.14 21.91 -8.22
C ARG A 191 -6.26 22.82 -8.74
N PRO A 192 -6.14 23.49 -9.91
CA PRO A 192 -7.19 24.38 -10.39
C PRO A 192 -8.51 23.64 -10.60
N TYR A 193 -8.46 22.47 -11.26
CA TYR A 193 -9.62 21.63 -11.49
C TYR A 193 -10.29 21.20 -10.18
N VAL A 194 -9.52 20.67 -9.23
CA VAL A 194 -10.06 20.23 -7.94
C VAL A 194 -10.63 21.41 -7.15
N LYS A 195 -10.00 22.58 -7.18
CA LYS A 195 -10.50 23.79 -6.53
C LYS A 195 -11.89 24.17 -7.03
N ASP A 196 -12.08 24.20 -8.34
CA ASP A 196 -13.34 24.58 -8.96
C ASP A 196 -14.44 23.55 -8.65
N MET A 197 -14.13 22.25 -8.74
CA MET A 197 -15.08 21.18 -8.40
C MET A 197 -15.44 21.17 -6.91
N MET A 198 -14.49 21.41 -6.02
CA MET A 198 -14.74 21.46 -4.57
C MET A 198 -15.57 22.70 -4.19
N ARG A 199 -15.35 23.84 -4.85
CA ARG A 199 -16.20 25.03 -4.69
C ARG A 199 -17.67 24.70 -5.03
N LEU A 200 -17.91 24.11 -6.19
CA LEU A 200 -19.26 23.70 -6.61
C LEU A 200 -19.90 22.72 -5.62
N LYS A 201 -19.14 21.72 -5.16
CA LYS A 201 -19.60 20.75 -4.16
C LYS A 201 -20.09 21.44 -2.88
N ILE A 202 -19.35 22.44 -2.39
CA ILE A 202 -19.68 23.16 -1.15
C ILE A 202 -20.88 24.09 -1.35
N GLU A 203 -20.93 24.85 -2.44
CA GLU A 203 -22.03 25.78 -2.74
C GLU A 203 -23.38 25.04 -2.86
N VAL A 204 -23.40 23.91 -3.57
CA VAL A 204 -24.62 23.09 -3.71
C VAL A 204 -25.04 22.48 -2.37
N LEU A 205 -24.09 21.97 -1.57
CA LEU A 205 -24.40 21.41 -0.26
C LEU A 205 -25.03 22.45 0.67
N PHE A 206 -24.52 23.69 0.65
CA PHE A 206 -25.05 24.79 1.45
C PHE A 206 -26.46 25.19 1.02
N LEU A 207 -26.73 25.24 -0.29
CA LEU A 207 -28.06 25.49 -0.84
C LEU A 207 -29.07 24.41 -0.39
N VAL A 208 -28.69 23.14 -0.47
CA VAL A 208 -29.58 22.03 -0.05
C VAL A 208 -29.91 22.12 1.45
N LEU A 209 -28.93 22.45 2.30
CA LEU A 209 -29.17 22.64 3.73
C LEU A 209 -30.14 23.81 4.01
N LEU A 210 -30.04 24.90 3.26
CA LEU A 210 -30.96 26.04 3.38
C LEU A 210 -32.41 25.69 2.99
N PHE A 211 -32.62 24.79 2.03
CA PHE A 211 -33.96 24.36 1.61
C PHE A 211 -34.58 23.25 2.47
N ILE A 212 -33.80 22.58 3.32
CA ILE A 212 -34.30 21.52 4.23
C ILE A 212 -34.69 22.11 5.61
N ILE A 213 -34.21 23.31 5.94
CA ILE A 213 -34.43 23.97 7.25
C ILE A 213 -35.62 24.98 7.19
N VAL A 214 -36.33 25.06 6.06
CA VAL A 214 -37.58 25.84 5.88
C VAL A 214 -38.74 24.89 5.64
#